data_AF-A0AAD4G969-F1
#
_entry.id   AF-A0AAD4G969-F1
#
_cell.length_a   1.000
_cell.length_b   1.000
_cell.length_c   1.000
_cell.angle_alpha   90.00
_cell.angle_beta   90.00
_cell.angle_gamma   90.00
#
_symmetry.space_group_name_H-M   'P 1'
#
loop_
_entity.id
_entity.type
_entity.pdbx_description
1 polymer ?
#
loop_
_entity_poly.entity_id
_entity_poly.type
_entity_poly.pdbx_seq_one_letter_code
_entity_poly.pdbx_strand_id
1 'polypeptide(L)'
;MDDGNESGFSCSLVVLLALSVGAFLPESGPRQDRSIYRPETDHFMTPIFRLHQPRPPTTEDIARSHSKMPSTAANVDEAPDAPLTREALQPLRDDLDNLKREVDQLRHRCVSMHNLMKGMTPVLMDVVQTSAQAYNMGCSSGEVIPFVPVPCHQPDDTWVLPEMIGLPPLTNMQAISELSDKELRDYLQLYDITDRVEEPRWFKLAKLRTYIGCREPIPSR
;
A
#
# COMPACT_ATOMS: atom_id res chain seq x y z
N MET A 1 49.07 -4.50 2.66
CA MET A 1 48.64 -5.06 1.37
C MET A 1 47.16 -5.40 1.52
N ASP A 2 46.36 -4.40 1.91
CA ASP A 2 45.83 -3.31 1.06
C ASP A 2 44.83 -3.88 0.06
N ASP A 3 43.67 -3.29 -0.20
CA ASP A 3 42.77 -2.35 0.48
C ASP A 3 41.60 -2.15 -0.51
N GLY A 4 40.45 -1.68 -0.03
CA GLY A 4 39.33 -1.19 -0.86
C GLY A 4 38.08 -2.06 -0.75
N ASN A 5 37.12 -1.80 0.15
CA ASN A 5 36.41 -0.56 0.49
C ASN A 5 35.58 0.05 -0.67
N GLU A 6 34.41 0.57 -0.29
CA GLU A 6 33.30 1.14 -1.07
C GLU A 6 32.27 0.10 -1.55
N SER A 7 30.97 0.14 -1.25
CA SER A 7 30.08 1.09 -0.56
C SER A 7 28.78 0.30 -0.30
N GLY A 8 28.16 0.32 0.88
CA GLY A 8 27.40 1.46 1.37
C GLY A 8 25.97 1.51 0.81
N PHE A 9 25.16 0.45 0.95
CA PHE A 9 23.70 0.57 0.86
C PHE A 9 23.08 0.32 2.24
N SER A 10 23.12 1.39 3.03
CA SER A 10 22.26 1.59 4.18
C SER A 10 20.81 1.64 3.70
N CYS A 11 20.05 0.57 3.92
CA CYS A 11 18.59 0.62 3.90
C CYS A 11 18.06 1.14 5.24
N SER A 12 18.56 2.30 5.69
CA SER A 12 17.88 3.15 6.67
C SER A 12 16.73 3.90 5.99
N LEU A 13 15.73 3.14 5.53
CA LEU A 13 14.42 3.69 5.17
C LEU A 13 13.27 2.86 5.76
N VAL A 14 13.57 2.19 6.87
CA VAL A 14 12.57 1.80 7.86
C VAL A 14 12.35 3.04 8.72
N VAL A 15 11.09 3.41 8.98
CA VAL A 15 10.63 4.53 9.81
C VAL A 15 10.57 5.91 9.12
N LEU A 16 9.57 6.14 8.26
CA LEU A 16 9.07 7.51 8.00
C LEU A 16 7.57 7.60 7.68
N LEU A 17 6.76 6.60 8.07
CA LEU A 17 5.29 6.70 8.10
C LEU A 17 4.69 6.16 9.41
N ALA A 18 5.48 6.07 10.48
CA ALA A 18 5.02 5.65 11.81
C ALA A 18 5.03 6.77 12.87
N LEU A 19 5.32 8.03 12.51
CA LEU A 19 5.39 9.15 13.47
C LEU A 19 4.74 10.42 12.91
N SER A 20 3.43 10.38 12.69
CA SER A 20 2.56 11.57 12.83
C SER A 20 1.49 11.39 13.91
N VAL A 21 1.54 10.29 14.67
CA VAL A 21 0.84 10.18 15.95
C VAL A 21 1.76 10.78 17.01
N GLY A 22 1.46 12.02 17.39
CA GLY A 22 2.20 12.78 18.39
C GLY A 22 2.38 11.97 19.68
N ALA A 23 3.63 11.84 20.09
CA ALA A 23 4.02 11.36 21.41
C ALA A 23 3.48 12.31 22.48
N PHE A 24 2.32 11.99 23.05
CA PHE A 24 1.87 12.54 24.33
C PHE A 24 2.47 11.67 25.44
N LEU A 25 3.62 12.07 25.97
CA LEU A 25 4.06 11.62 27.29
C LEU A 25 3.30 12.44 28.35
N PRO A 26 2.76 11.83 29.41
CA PRO A 26 2.16 12.59 30.50
C PRO A 26 3.28 13.13 31.39
N GLU A 27 3.56 14.43 31.28
CA GLU A 27 4.28 15.16 32.33
C GLU A 27 3.37 15.25 33.57
N SER A 28 3.78 14.58 34.64
CA SER A 28 3.27 14.77 35.98
C SER A 28 3.78 16.09 36.55
N GLY A 29 3.01 17.17 36.36
CA GLY A 29 3.26 18.50 36.96
C GLY A 29 1.94 19.22 37.31
N PRO A 30 1.89 20.04 38.37
CA PRO A 30 0.64 20.45 38.98
C PRO A 30 -0.08 21.55 38.18
N ARG A 31 -1.41 21.42 38.17
CA ARG A 31 -2.42 22.33 37.61
C ARG A 31 -2.04 23.81 37.68
N GLN A 32 -1.95 24.44 36.51
CA GLN A 32 -2.28 25.85 36.36
C GLN A 32 -3.41 26.00 35.34
N ASP A 33 -4.50 26.59 35.81
CA ASP A 33 -5.57 27.16 35.01
C ASP A 33 -4.99 28.03 33.90
N ARG A 34 -5.37 27.76 32.64
CA ARG A 34 -5.83 28.79 31.70
C ARG A 34 -6.24 28.24 30.34
N SER A 35 -7.39 28.78 29.92
CA SER A 35 -7.68 29.27 28.58
C SER A 35 -7.91 28.24 27.47
N ILE A 36 -9.20 28.06 27.22
CA ILE A 36 -9.89 27.74 25.96
C ILE A 36 -9.01 28.03 24.73
N TYR A 37 -8.59 26.97 24.05
CA TYR A 37 -8.15 27.01 22.66
C TYR A 37 -9.05 26.05 21.88
N ARG A 38 -9.90 26.62 21.02
CA ARG A 38 -10.63 25.89 19.97
C ARG A 38 -9.74 25.87 18.73
N PRO A 39 -9.26 24.71 18.25
CA PRO A 39 -8.80 24.61 16.89
C PRO A 39 -10.01 24.24 16.01
N GLU A 40 -10.43 25.19 15.17
CA GLU A 40 -11.16 24.86 13.95
C GLU A 40 -10.18 24.10 13.04
N THR A 41 -10.42 22.81 12.84
CA THR A 41 -9.78 22.03 11.78
C THR A 41 -10.87 21.55 10.83
N ASP A 42 -11.34 22.49 10.03
CA ASP A 42 -11.93 22.17 8.73
C ASP A 42 -10.79 22.10 7.70
N HIS A 43 -10.85 21.07 6.87
CA HIS A 43 -9.99 20.82 5.70
C HIS A 43 -8.61 20.23 5.98
N PHE A 44 -8.45 18.92 5.75
CA PHE A 44 -7.44 18.32 4.86
C PHE A 44 -7.56 16.79 4.89
N MET A 45 -8.65 16.26 4.31
CA MET A 45 -8.67 14.89 3.79
C MET A 45 -8.64 14.99 2.27
N THR A 46 -7.43 15.17 1.73
CA THR A 46 -7.17 14.97 0.31
C THR A 46 -6.80 13.51 0.12
N PRO A 47 -7.55 12.71 -0.66
CA PRO A 47 -7.12 11.37 -1.01
C PRO A 47 -5.96 11.48 -2.01
N ILE A 48 -4.73 11.37 -1.51
CA ILE A 48 -3.54 11.16 -2.35
C ILE A 48 -3.43 9.66 -2.60
N PHE A 49 -3.08 9.30 -3.84
CA PHE A 49 -2.97 7.94 -4.41
C PHE A 49 -4.22 7.36 -5.07
N ARG A 50 -4.77 8.09 -6.06
CA ARG A 50 -5.09 7.39 -7.32
C ARG A 50 -3.78 7.14 -8.06
N LEU A 51 -3.22 5.95 -7.90
CA LEU A 51 -2.23 5.44 -8.84
C LEU A 51 -2.91 5.40 -10.22
N HIS A 52 -2.62 6.39 -11.07
CA HIS A 52 -2.93 6.29 -12.48
C HIS A 52 -2.18 5.09 -13.02
N GLN A 53 -2.88 3.97 -13.16
CA GLN A 53 -2.40 2.89 -14.02
C GLN A 53 -2.22 3.51 -15.42
N PRO A 54 -1.00 3.52 -15.98
CA PRO A 54 -0.80 3.99 -17.34
C PRO A 54 -1.70 3.16 -18.26
N ARG A 55 -2.60 3.85 -18.97
CA ARG A 55 -3.50 3.21 -19.93
C ARG A 55 -2.63 2.45 -20.94
N PRO A 56 -2.89 1.16 -21.20
CA PRO A 56 -2.16 0.44 -22.24
C PRO A 56 -2.33 1.20 -23.58
N PRO A 57 -1.25 1.39 -24.36
CA PRO A 57 -1.31 2.13 -25.61
C PRO A 57 -2.34 1.48 -26.53
N THR A 58 -3.24 2.30 -27.08
CA THR A 58 -4.24 1.80 -28.04
C THR A 58 -3.57 1.59 -29.40
N THR A 59 -4.18 0.76 -30.24
CA THR A 59 -3.71 0.50 -31.61
C THR A 59 -3.57 1.79 -32.45
N GLU A 60 -4.30 2.85 -32.08
CA GLU A 60 -4.22 4.17 -32.72
C GLU A 60 -2.96 4.97 -32.34
N ASP A 61 -2.46 4.82 -31.12
CA ASP A 61 -1.22 5.48 -30.67
C ASP A 61 0.01 4.89 -31.39
N ILE A 62 -0.04 3.59 -31.70
CA ILE A 62 0.97 2.90 -32.50
C ILE A 62 0.91 3.38 -33.96
N ALA A 63 -0.28 3.56 -34.53
CA ALA A 63 -0.45 4.00 -35.91
C ALA A 63 0.04 5.45 -36.15
N ARG A 64 -0.08 6.35 -35.16
CA ARG A 64 0.36 7.75 -35.30
C ARG A 64 1.87 7.94 -35.34
N SER A 65 2.64 7.05 -34.71
CA SER A 65 4.10 7.14 -34.70
C SER A 65 4.74 6.81 -36.06
N HIS A 66 3.98 6.23 -37.01
CA HIS A 66 4.45 5.91 -38.37
C HIS A 66 4.08 6.96 -39.43
N SER A 67 3.42 8.07 -39.07
CA SER A 67 2.80 9.00 -40.03
C SER A 67 3.67 10.17 -40.51
N LYS A 68 4.96 10.25 -40.18
CA LYS A 68 5.80 11.40 -40.57
C LYS A 68 7.10 10.98 -41.23
N MET A 69 6.99 10.36 -42.40
CA MET A 69 8.08 10.34 -43.37
C MET A 69 7.80 11.39 -44.46
N PRO A 70 8.69 12.38 -44.67
CA PRO A 70 8.56 13.31 -45.79
C PRO A 70 8.78 12.55 -47.10
N SER A 71 7.71 12.49 -47.91
CA SER A 71 7.77 11.96 -49.28
C SER A 71 8.59 12.92 -50.14
N THR A 72 9.86 12.55 -50.37
CA THR A 72 10.75 13.25 -51.30
C THR A 72 10.79 12.42 -52.58
N ALA A 73 9.85 12.69 -53.48
CA ALA A 73 9.91 12.17 -54.85
C ALA A 73 10.93 13.01 -55.63
N ALA A 74 12.20 12.60 -55.56
CA ALA A 74 13.26 13.13 -56.39
C ALA A 74 13.87 11.98 -57.21
N ASN A 75 13.91 12.21 -58.53
CA ASN A 75 14.48 11.40 -59.60
C ASN A 75 15.46 10.29 -59.16
N VAL A 76 15.05 9.05 -59.38
CA VAL A 76 15.92 7.86 -59.30
C VAL A 76 16.70 7.80 -60.61
N ASP A 77 17.84 8.48 -60.63
CA ASP A 77 18.95 8.12 -61.51
C ASP A 77 19.52 6.80 -60.96
N GLU A 78 19.69 5.82 -61.84
CA GLU A 78 20.04 4.43 -61.53
C GLU A 78 21.44 4.36 -60.90
N ALA A 79 21.52 4.51 -59.58
CA ALA A 79 22.74 4.26 -58.82
C ALA A 79 23.00 2.74 -58.84
N PRO A 80 24.24 2.30 -59.12
CA PRO A 80 24.54 0.88 -59.17
C PRO A 80 24.30 0.26 -57.79
N ASP A 81 23.54 -0.83 -57.75
CA ASP A 81 23.31 -1.68 -56.58
C ASP A 81 24.65 -2.15 -56.00
N ALA A 82 25.28 -1.31 -55.17
CA ALA A 82 26.47 -1.68 -54.43
C ALA A 82 26.03 -2.71 -53.37
N PRO A 83 26.58 -3.93 -53.36
CA PRO A 83 26.20 -4.93 -52.38
C PRO A 83 26.55 -4.39 -50.99
N LEU A 84 25.55 -4.21 -50.13
CA LEU A 84 25.75 -3.95 -48.71
C LEU A 84 26.67 -5.06 -48.17
N THR A 85 27.94 -4.73 -47.98
CA THR A 85 28.92 -5.71 -47.54
C THR A 85 28.58 -6.11 -46.12
N ARG A 86 28.73 -7.40 -45.82
CA ARG A 86 28.50 -7.98 -44.49
C ARG A 86 29.19 -7.20 -43.37
N GLU A 87 30.29 -6.54 -43.67
CA GLU A 87 31.07 -5.67 -42.77
C GLU A 87 30.32 -4.38 -42.38
N ALA A 88 29.55 -3.79 -43.30
CA ALA A 88 28.77 -2.58 -43.02
C ALA A 88 27.56 -2.85 -42.09
N LEU A 89 27.08 -4.10 -42.02
CA LEU A 89 25.97 -4.51 -41.15
C LEU A 89 26.42 -5.00 -39.76
N GLN A 90 27.73 -5.20 -39.56
CA GLN A 90 28.27 -5.65 -38.29
C GLN A 90 27.96 -4.72 -37.10
N PRO A 91 28.14 -3.38 -37.18
CA PRO A 91 27.84 -2.50 -36.05
C PRO A 91 26.36 -2.56 -35.63
N LEU A 92 25.44 -2.64 -36.60
CA LEU A 92 24.01 -2.80 -36.32
C LEU A 92 23.69 -4.13 -35.63
N ARG A 93 24.41 -5.21 -35.96
CA ARG A 93 24.27 -6.50 -35.28
C ARG A 93 24.76 -6.41 -33.84
N ASP A 94 25.91 -5.78 -33.63
CA ASP A 94 26.48 -5.61 -32.29
C ASP A 94 25.57 -4.74 -31.41
N ASP A 95 24.99 -3.68 -31.99
CA ASP A 95 23.98 -2.83 -31.34
C ASP A 95 22.70 -3.61 -31.01
N LEU A 96 22.22 -4.46 -31.91
CA LEU A 96 21.06 -5.34 -31.65
C LEU A 96 21.34 -6.31 -30.49
N ASP A 97 22.53 -6.91 -30.46
CA ASP A 97 22.94 -7.84 -29.40
C ASP A 97 23.16 -7.11 -28.06
N ASN A 98 23.68 -5.88 -28.08
CA ASN A 98 23.78 -5.00 -26.92
C ASN A 98 22.37 -4.68 -26.39
N LEU A 99 21.48 -4.19 -27.25
CA LEU A 99 20.12 -3.82 -26.87
C LEU A 99 19.34 -5.02 -26.31
N LYS A 100 19.51 -6.19 -26.92
CA LYS A 100 18.90 -7.43 -26.42
C LYS A 100 19.35 -7.75 -24.99
N ARG A 101 20.65 -7.63 -24.71
CA ARG A 101 21.19 -7.83 -23.36
C ARG A 101 20.63 -6.81 -22.36
N GLU A 102 20.51 -5.54 -22.76
CA GLU A 102 19.93 -4.51 -21.90
C GLU A 102 18.45 -4.77 -21.59
N VAL A 103 17.66 -5.18 -22.60
CA VAL A 103 16.26 -5.55 -22.41
C VAL A 103 16.11 -6.75 -21.47
N ASP A 104 16.96 -7.78 -21.62
CA ASP A 104 16.95 -8.95 -20.74
C ASP A 104 17.34 -8.57 -19.29
N GLN A 105 18.34 -7.70 -19.12
CA GLN A 105 18.73 -7.18 -17.80
C GLN A 105 17.61 -6.34 -17.16
N LEU A 106 16.96 -5.47 -17.94
CA LEU A 106 15.83 -4.67 -17.46
C LEU A 106 14.67 -5.57 -17.05
N ARG A 107 14.36 -6.61 -17.84
CA ARG A 107 13.34 -7.61 -17.50
C ARG A 107 13.64 -8.29 -16.17
N HIS A 108 14.89 -8.74 -15.96
CA HIS A 108 15.29 -9.34 -14.69
C HIS A 108 15.15 -8.38 -13.51
N ARG A 109 15.55 -7.11 -13.68
CA ARG A 109 15.38 -6.07 -12.66
C ARG A 109 13.91 -5.83 -12.32
N CYS A 110 13.04 -5.71 -13.32
CA CYS A 110 11.61 -5.53 -13.11
C CYS A 110 10.99 -6.71 -12.35
N VAL A 111 11.33 -7.94 -12.70
CA VAL A 111 10.84 -9.15 -11.99
C VAL A 111 11.36 -9.19 -10.56
N SER A 112 12.64 -8.88 -10.33
CA SER A 112 13.22 -8.84 -8.99
C SER A 112 12.56 -7.76 -8.12
N MET A 113 12.36 -6.56 -8.65
CA MET A 113 11.68 -5.48 -7.96
C MET A 113 10.22 -5.83 -7.65
N HIS A 114 9.51 -6.48 -8.58
CA HIS A 114 8.15 -6.96 -8.34
C HIS A 114 8.11 -7.97 -7.18
N ASN A 115 9.02 -8.93 -7.15
CA ASN A 115 9.11 -9.90 -6.06
C ASN A 115 9.45 -9.24 -4.72
N LEU A 116 10.35 -8.24 -4.72
CA LEU A 116 10.67 -7.46 -3.53
C LEU A 116 9.45 -6.70 -3.00
N MET A 117 8.75 -5.97 -3.87
CA MET A 117 7.52 -5.26 -3.50
C MET A 117 6.45 -6.22 -2.97
N LYS A 118 6.27 -7.37 -3.62
CA LYS A 118 5.35 -8.42 -3.15
C LYS A 118 5.71 -8.91 -1.75
N GLY A 119 6.99 -9.05 -1.43
CA GLY A 119 7.46 -9.42 -0.10
C GLY A 119 7.33 -8.32 0.96
N MET A 120 7.32 -7.05 0.56
CA MET A 120 7.16 -5.91 1.50
C MET A 120 5.71 -5.65 1.88
N THR A 121 4.74 -5.95 1.00
CA THR A 121 3.32 -5.70 1.27
C THR A 121 2.82 -6.30 2.58
N PRO A 122 3.07 -7.59 2.91
CA PRO A 122 2.61 -8.18 4.17
C PRO A 122 3.18 -7.44 5.40
N VAL A 123 4.46 -7.09 5.37
CA VAL A 123 5.14 -6.38 6.47
C VAL A 123 4.53 -5.00 6.69
N LEU A 124 4.25 -4.26 5.61
CA LEU A 124 3.60 -2.95 5.71
C LEU A 124 2.19 -3.08 6.28
N MET A 125 1.45 -4.11 5.88
CA MET A 125 0.08 -4.31 6.35
C MET A 125 0.02 -4.74 7.81
N ASP A 126 0.95 -5.56 8.29
CA ASP A 126 1.09 -5.89 9.71
C ASP A 126 1.34 -4.63 10.57
N VAL A 127 2.17 -3.71 10.07
CA VAL A 127 2.42 -2.43 10.75
C VAL A 127 1.16 -1.56 10.78
N VAL A 128 0.43 -1.48 9.66
CA VAL A 128 -0.83 -0.72 9.58
C VAL A 128 -1.86 -1.32 10.55
N GLN A 129 -2.02 -2.64 10.55
CA GLN A 129 -2.93 -3.35 11.43
C GLN A 129 -2.60 -3.08 12.91
N THR A 130 -1.33 -3.28 13.30
CA THR A 130 -0.87 -3.06 14.68
C THR A 130 -1.07 -1.62 15.12
N SER A 131 -0.79 -0.66 14.22
CA SER A 131 -0.96 0.77 14.50
C SER A 131 -2.43 1.15 14.67
N ALA A 132 -3.32 0.59 13.84
CA ALA A 132 -4.77 0.78 13.95
C ALA A 132 -5.29 0.24 15.29
N GLN A 133 -4.88 -0.97 15.67
CA GLN A 133 -5.24 -1.56 16.96
C GLN A 133 -4.73 -0.72 18.14
N ALA A 134 -3.49 -0.24 18.07
CA ALA A 134 -2.90 0.62 19.10
C ALA A 134 -3.64 1.96 19.22
N TYR A 135 -4.00 2.57 18.09
CA TYR A 135 -4.81 3.78 18.08
C TYR A 135 -6.19 3.54 18.70
N ASN A 136 -6.87 2.47 18.31
CA ASN A 136 -8.20 2.11 18.83
C ASN A 136 -8.18 1.84 20.34
N MET A 137 -7.07 1.32 20.88
CA MET A 137 -6.87 1.19 22.33
C MET A 137 -6.89 2.52 23.07
N GLY A 138 -6.41 3.59 22.42
CA GLY A 138 -6.46 4.96 22.96
C GLY A 138 -7.83 5.63 22.85
N CYS A 139 -8.76 5.09 22.05
CA CYS A 139 -10.05 5.72 21.75
C CYS A 139 -11.17 5.40 22.77
N SER A 140 -10.87 4.60 23.80
CA SER A 140 -11.87 4.15 24.79
C SER A 140 -13.10 3.50 24.14
N SER A 141 -14.28 4.14 24.18
CA SER A 141 -15.53 3.62 23.63
C SER A 141 -15.72 3.90 22.13
N GLY A 142 -14.92 4.79 21.54
CA GLY A 142 -15.11 5.24 20.17
C GLY A 142 -16.17 6.34 19.98
N GLU A 143 -16.79 6.84 21.05
CA GLU A 143 -17.89 7.83 20.95
C GLU A 143 -17.40 9.24 20.64
N VAL A 144 -16.29 9.66 21.25
CA VAL A 144 -15.69 11.00 21.06
C VAL A 144 -14.68 10.97 19.92
N ILE A 145 -13.82 9.95 19.91
CA ILE A 145 -12.82 9.72 18.87
C ILE A 145 -13.15 8.37 18.25
N PRO A 146 -13.60 8.31 16.99
CA PRO A 146 -13.99 7.06 16.37
C PRO A 146 -12.80 6.13 16.16
N PHE A 147 -13.07 4.84 16.17
CA PHE A 147 -12.09 3.83 15.79
C PHE A 147 -11.71 3.97 14.32
N VAL A 148 -10.45 3.67 14.03
CA VAL A 148 -9.98 3.52 12.66
C VAL A 148 -10.18 2.07 12.20
N PRO A 149 -10.51 1.86 10.91
CA PRO A 149 -10.65 0.52 10.35
C PRO A 149 -9.35 -0.28 10.47
N VAL A 150 -9.48 -1.54 10.88
CA VAL A 150 -8.37 -2.51 10.89
C VAL A 150 -8.41 -3.28 9.56
N PRO A 151 -7.35 -3.25 8.73
CA PRO A 151 -7.34 -3.99 7.48
C PRO A 151 -7.36 -5.50 7.76
N CYS A 152 -7.86 -6.25 6.79
CA CYS A 152 -7.99 -7.70 6.88
C CYS A 152 -7.40 -8.39 5.65
N HIS A 153 -6.94 -9.63 5.88
CA HIS A 153 -6.34 -10.47 4.86
C HIS A 153 -7.41 -11.32 4.17
N GLN A 154 -7.44 -11.31 2.85
CA GLN A 154 -8.32 -12.17 2.06
C GLN A 154 -7.65 -13.52 1.73
N PRO A 155 -8.42 -14.55 1.35
CA PRO A 155 -7.86 -15.83 0.90
C PRO A 155 -6.98 -15.75 -0.36
N ASP A 156 -7.02 -14.64 -1.10
CA ASP A 156 -6.24 -14.41 -2.32
C ASP A 156 -4.95 -13.61 -2.08
N ASP A 157 -4.48 -13.54 -0.83
CA ASP A 157 -3.33 -12.76 -0.36
C ASP A 157 -3.46 -11.23 -0.54
N THR A 158 -4.68 -10.73 -0.78
CA THR A 158 -4.94 -9.28 -0.81
C THR A 158 -5.36 -8.75 0.55
N TRP A 159 -5.13 -7.46 0.75
CA TRP A 159 -5.55 -6.76 1.95
C TRP A 159 -6.66 -5.77 1.62
N VAL A 160 -7.74 -5.82 2.38
CA VAL A 160 -8.89 -4.91 2.19
C VAL A 160 -9.40 -4.35 3.50
N LEU A 161 -10.21 -3.30 3.40
CA LEU A 161 -11.02 -2.85 4.51
C LEU A 161 -12.34 -3.64 4.53
N PRO A 162 -12.88 -4.02 5.70
CA PRO A 162 -14.15 -4.75 5.81
C PRO A 162 -15.32 -4.09 5.08
N GLU A 163 -15.36 -2.76 5.07
CA GLU A 163 -16.39 -1.97 4.37
C GLU A 163 -16.41 -2.23 2.86
N MET A 164 -15.24 -2.50 2.26
CA MET A 164 -15.12 -2.76 0.82
C MET A 164 -15.74 -4.10 0.39
N ILE A 165 -15.96 -5.00 1.34
CA ILE A 165 -16.62 -6.29 1.12
C ILE A 165 -18.05 -6.32 1.70
N GLY A 166 -18.60 -5.16 2.04
CA GLY A 166 -19.98 -5.00 2.47
C GLY A 166 -20.24 -5.27 3.96
N LEU A 167 -19.20 -5.34 4.80
CA LEU A 167 -19.39 -5.39 6.26
C LEU A 167 -19.58 -4.00 6.86
N PRO A 168 -20.43 -3.85 7.89
CA PRO A 168 -20.69 -2.56 8.52
C PRO A 168 -19.45 -2.05 9.27
N PRO A 169 -19.12 -0.75 9.21
CA PRO A 169 -17.91 -0.20 9.81
C PRO A 169 -17.92 -0.29 11.34
N LEU A 170 -16.80 -0.68 11.95
CA LEU A 170 -16.64 -0.81 13.39
C LEU A 170 -16.12 0.50 14.01
N THR A 171 -16.90 1.57 13.94
CA THR A 171 -16.45 2.93 14.33
C THR A 171 -16.45 3.18 15.84
N ASN A 172 -17.18 2.39 16.61
CA ASN A 172 -17.27 2.50 18.07
C ASN A 172 -17.76 1.19 18.71
N MET A 173 -17.78 1.14 20.04
CA MET A 173 -18.21 -0.06 20.78
C MET A 173 -19.69 -0.41 20.56
N GLN A 174 -20.54 0.58 20.33
CA GLN A 174 -21.95 0.36 20.05
C GLN A 174 -22.13 -0.36 18.71
N ALA A 175 -21.46 0.11 17.64
CA ALA A 175 -21.47 -0.53 16.33
C ALA A 175 -21.04 -2.00 16.39
N ILE A 176 -20.00 -2.32 17.19
CA ILE A 176 -19.57 -3.71 17.41
C ILE A 176 -20.68 -4.53 18.12
N SER A 177 -21.35 -3.94 19.11
CA SER A 177 -22.38 -4.61 19.90
C SER A 177 -23.65 -4.90 19.10
N GLU A 178 -23.96 -4.04 18.13
CA GLU A 178 -25.14 -4.09 17.27
C GLU A 178 -24.99 -5.01 16.06
N LEU A 179 -23.79 -5.55 15.80
CA LEU A 179 -23.57 -6.52 14.72
C LEU A 179 -24.55 -7.69 14.80
N SER A 180 -25.20 -8.03 13.69
CA SER A 180 -25.96 -9.28 13.59
C SER A 180 -25.04 -10.49 13.83
N ASP A 181 -25.62 -11.65 14.19
CA ASP A 181 -24.82 -12.87 14.39
C ASP A 181 -24.12 -13.34 13.10
N LYS A 182 -24.70 -13.00 11.94
CA LYS A 182 -24.05 -13.23 10.66
C LYS A 182 -22.82 -12.34 10.50
N GLU A 183 -22.96 -11.02 10.65
CA GLU A 183 -21.85 -10.08 10.50
C GLU A 183 -20.74 -10.33 11.53
N LEU A 184 -21.11 -10.67 12.76
CA LEU A 184 -20.14 -11.05 13.79
C LEU A 184 -19.32 -12.27 13.37
N ARG A 185 -19.94 -13.33 12.83
CA ARG A 185 -19.20 -14.49 12.30
C ARG A 185 -18.34 -14.11 11.11
N ASP A 186 -18.87 -13.32 10.18
CA ASP A 186 -18.14 -12.87 9.00
C ASP A 186 -16.88 -12.09 9.42
N TYR A 187 -16.98 -11.22 10.44
CA TYR A 187 -15.83 -10.52 11.03
C TYR A 187 -14.82 -11.43 11.71
N LEU A 188 -15.26 -12.39 12.51
CA LEU A 188 -14.35 -13.32 13.20
C LEU A 188 -13.58 -14.18 12.19
N GLN A 189 -14.26 -14.67 11.16
CA GLN A 189 -13.64 -15.42 10.07
C GLN A 189 -12.63 -14.56 9.30
N LEU A 190 -12.99 -13.32 8.99
CA LEU A 190 -12.16 -12.40 8.21
C LEU A 190 -10.86 -12.01 8.92
N TYR A 191 -10.89 -11.90 10.25
CA TYR A 191 -9.71 -11.60 11.07
C TYR A 191 -8.97 -12.85 11.57
N ASP A 192 -9.37 -14.04 11.12
CA ASP A 192 -8.86 -15.33 11.59
C ASP A 192 -8.91 -15.48 13.13
N ILE A 193 -9.97 -14.93 13.74
CA ILE A 193 -10.21 -15.03 15.18
C ILE A 193 -10.91 -16.36 15.43
N THR A 194 -10.20 -17.29 16.05
CA THR A 194 -10.77 -18.61 16.37
C THR A 194 -12.01 -18.48 17.26
N ASP A 195 -13.18 -18.86 16.74
CA ASP A 195 -14.41 -19.02 17.51
C ASP A 195 -14.86 -20.49 17.51
N ARG A 196 -15.50 -20.91 18.60
CA ARG A 196 -16.19 -22.21 18.62
C ARG A 196 -17.65 -21.95 18.30
N VAL A 197 -18.28 -22.87 17.56
CA VAL A 197 -19.70 -22.77 17.17
C VAL A 197 -20.60 -22.54 18.39
N GLU A 198 -20.27 -23.18 19.51
CA GLU A 198 -21.04 -23.13 20.76
C GLU A 198 -20.67 -21.96 21.69
N GLU A 199 -19.73 -21.09 21.32
CA GLU A 199 -19.38 -19.94 22.16
C GLU A 199 -20.54 -18.93 22.23
N PRO A 200 -20.86 -18.41 23.42
CA PRO A 200 -21.93 -17.44 23.57
C PRO A 200 -21.56 -16.12 22.86
N ARG A 201 -22.56 -15.45 22.30
CA ARG A 201 -22.40 -14.21 21.52
C ARG A 201 -21.52 -13.15 22.22
N TRP A 202 -21.73 -12.93 23.52
CA TRP A 202 -20.97 -11.93 24.28
C TRP A 202 -19.45 -12.22 24.29
N PHE A 203 -19.06 -13.50 24.27
CA PHE A 203 -17.66 -13.90 24.27
C PHE A 203 -17.01 -13.68 22.90
N LYS A 204 -17.77 -13.97 21.83
CA LYS A 204 -17.38 -13.65 20.45
C LYS A 204 -17.18 -12.16 20.23
N LEU A 205 -18.09 -11.34 20.75
CA LEU A 205 -17.96 -9.88 20.76
C LEU A 205 -16.72 -9.42 21.53
N ALA A 206 -16.45 -10.02 22.70
CA ALA A 206 -15.27 -9.69 23.49
C ALA A 206 -13.96 -10.00 22.74
N LYS A 207 -13.89 -11.13 22.02
CA LYS A 207 -12.76 -11.45 21.14
C LYS A 207 -12.59 -10.42 20.02
N LEU A 208 -13.67 -10.07 19.33
CA LEU A 208 -13.64 -9.07 18.27
C LEU A 208 -13.18 -7.70 18.80
N ARG A 209 -13.74 -7.23 19.92
CA ARG A 209 -13.33 -5.97 20.58
C ARG A 209 -11.83 -6.00 20.91
N THR A 210 -11.35 -7.09 21.50
CA THR A 210 -9.94 -7.26 21.85
C THR A 210 -9.05 -7.17 20.61
N TYR A 211 -9.44 -7.83 19.52
CA TYR A 211 -8.68 -7.80 18.28
C TYR A 211 -8.66 -6.41 17.64
N ILE A 212 -9.78 -5.69 17.61
CA ILE A 212 -9.83 -4.32 17.05
C ILE A 212 -9.02 -3.32 17.90
N GLY A 213 -8.70 -3.70 19.14
CA GLY A 213 -8.02 -2.83 20.10
C GLY A 213 -8.98 -2.04 20.97
N CYS A 214 -10.25 -2.41 21.08
CA CYS A 214 -11.21 -1.70 21.93
C CYS A 214 -11.16 -2.29 23.35
N ARG A 215 -10.88 -1.47 24.37
CA ARG A 215 -11.01 -1.87 25.78
C ARG A 215 -12.29 -1.27 26.36
N GLU A 216 -13.11 -2.11 27.01
CA GLU A 216 -14.17 -1.57 27.87
C GLU A 216 -13.50 -0.75 28.97
N PRO A 217 -14.02 0.45 29.29
CA PRO A 217 -13.54 1.19 30.43
C PRO A 217 -13.66 0.29 31.66
N ILE A 218 -12.54 0.04 32.34
CA ILE A 218 -12.52 -0.73 33.59
C ILE A 218 -13.47 0.01 34.53
N PRO A 219 -14.56 -0.62 35.01
CA PRO A 219 -15.45 0.03 35.94
C PRO A 219 -14.62 0.42 37.17
N SER A 220 -14.48 1.73 37.39
CA SER A 220 -13.89 2.27 38.62
C SER A 220 -14.77 1.85 39.78
N ARG A 221 -14.30 0.87 40.55
CA ARG A 221 -14.92 0.45 41.81
C ARG A 221 -14.87 1.55 42.85
#